data_AF-A0A3B8HMY0-F1
#
_entry.id   AF-A0A3B8HMY0-F1
#
_cell.length_a   1.000
_cell.length_b   1.000
_cell.length_c   1.000
_cell.angle_alpha   90.00
_cell.angle_beta   90.00
_cell.angle_gamma   90.00
#
_symmetry.space_group_name_H-M   'P 1'
#
loop_
_entity.id
_entity.type
_entity.pdbx_description
1 polymer ?
#
loop_
_entity_poly.entity_id
_entity_poly.type
_entity_poly.pdbx_seq_one_letter_code
_entity_poly.pdbx_strand_id
1 'polypeptide(L)' 'MVDSLKPPVWRSGGTSTFLLGTDDRGRDILSTILFGCRTSLMVALGVVVLSGGLGVTLGLLAGYYGGKLDAVV' A
#
# COMPACT_ATOMS: atom_id res chain seq x y z
N MET A 1 -17.79 10.16 -25.96
CA MET A 1 -17.53 8.90 -25.21
C MET A 1 -16.66 7.97 -26.06
N VAL A 2 -15.48 8.41 -26.52
CA VAL A 2 -14.67 7.68 -27.52
C VAL A 2 -13.64 6.74 -26.85
N ASP A 3 -13.32 6.98 -25.58
CA ASP A 3 -12.28 6.25 -24.84
C ASP A 3 -12.80 5.51 -23.61
N SER A 4 -14.11 5.28 -23.49
CA SER A 4 -14.71 4.54 -22.37
C SER A 4 -14.53 3.03 -22.53
N LEU A 5 -14.31 2.31 -21.43
CA LEU A 5 -14.25 0.83 -21.37
C LEU A 5 -13.28 0.20 -22.38
N LYS A 6 -12.17 0.86 -22.68
CA LYS A 6 -11.16 0.30 -23.56
C LYS A 6 -10.48 -0.89 -22.89
N PRO A 7 -10.31 -2.02 -23.61
CA PRO A 7 -9.69 -3.20 -23.04
C PRO A 7 -8.20 -2.94 -22.75
N PRO A 8 -7.62 -3.69 -21.80
CA PRO A 8 -6.19 -3.61 -21.50
C PRO A 8 -5.34 -4.04 -22.70
N VAL A 9 -4.06 -3.67 -22.69
CA VAL A 9 -3.15 -3.86 -23.83
C VAL A 9 -2.99 -5.32 -24.28
N TRP A 10 -3.20 -6.29 -23.39
CA TRP A 10 -3.11 -7.73 -23.69
C TRP A 10 -4.39 -8.32 -24.29
N ARG A 11 -5.46 -7.54 -24.46
CA ARG A 11 -6.69 -7.95 -25.13
C ARG A 11 -6.81 -7.29 -26.51
N SER A 12 -7.47 -7.99 -27.42
CA SER A 12 -7.79 -7.47 -28.76
C SER A 12 -8.54 -6.14 -28.66
N GLY A 13 -8.03 -5.09 -29.32
CA GLY A 13 -8.55 -3.72 -29.24
C GLY A 13 -7.92 -2.83 -28.16
N GLY A 14 -6.94 -3.33 -27.40
CA GLY A 14 -6.18 -2.55 -26.41
C GLY A 14 -5.15 -1.61 -27.05
N THR A 15 -4.83 -0.51 -26.39
CA THR A 15 -3.84 0.48 -26.87
C THR A 15 -2.74 0.67 -25.82
N SER A 16 -1.50 0.89 -26.24
CA SER A 16 -0.36 1.14 -25.33
C SER A 16 -0.53 2.40 -24.47
N THR A 17 -1.38 3.33 -24.89
CA THR A 17 -1.76 4.53 -24.11
C THR A 17 -2.52 4.18 -22.83
N PHE A 18 -3.29 3.09 -22.82
CA PHE A 18 -4.09 2.63 -21.69
C PHE A 18 -3.70 1.19 -21.34
N LEU A 19 -2.56 1.02 -20.66
CA LEU A 19 -1.99 -0.31 -20.38
C LEU A 19 -2.99 -1.24 -19.68
N LEU A 20 -3.71 -0.72 -18.68
CA LEU A 20 -4.75 -1.43 -17.94
C LEU A 20 -6.16 -1.19 -18.50
N GLY A 21 -6.29 -0.43 -19.58
CA GLY A 21 -7.56 0.02 -20.12
C GLY A 21 -8.10 1.28 -19.43
N THR A 22 -9.34 1.61 -19.75
CA THR A 22 -10.03 2.80 -19.23
C THR A 22 -11.31 2.44 -18.50
N ASP A 23 -11.67 3.28 -17.53
CA ASP A 23 -12.92 3.17 -16.78
C ASP A 23 -14.13 3.64 -17.64
N ASP A 24 -15.34 3.53 -17.10
CA ASP A 24 -16.62 3.93 -17.74
C ASP A 24 -16.62 5.41 -18.19
N ARG A 25 -15.81 6.24 -17.53
CA ARG A 25 -15.60 7.67 -17.84
C ARG A 25 -14.43 7.95 -18.79
N GLY A 26 -13.75 6.92 -19.29
CA GLY A 26 -12.55 7.06 -20.14
C GLY A 26 -11.28 7.44 -19.40
N ARG A 27 -11.25 7.25 -18.07
CA ARG A 27 -10.07 7.54 -17.23
C ARG A 27 -9.08 6.39 -17.29
N ASP A 28 -7.79 6.70 -17.37
CA ASP A 28 -6.72 5.70 -17.29
C ASP A 28 -6.69 5.02 -15.90
N ILE A 29 -6.86 3.70 -15.91
CA ILE A 29 -6.91 2.89 -14.69
C ILE A 29 -5.52 2.83 -14.05
N LEU A 30 -4.45 2.72 -14.86
CA LEU A 30 -3.08 2.60 -14.36
C LEU A 30 -2.67 3.84 -13.56
N SER A 31 -2.89 5.03 -14.12
CA SER A 31 -2.59 6.30 -13.46
C SER A 31 -3.37 6.42 -12.16
N THR A 32 -4.66 6.07 -12.16
CA THR A 32 -5.50 6.12 -10.95
C THR A 32 -4.94 5.23 -9.84
N ILE A 33 -4.49 4.01 -10.17
CA ILE A 33 -3.85 3.11 -9.22
C ILE A 33 -2.53 3.69 -8.72
N LEU A 34 -1.67 4.20 -9.61
CA LEU A 34 -0.35 4.72 -9.22
C LEU A 34 -0.47 5.95 -8.30
N PHE A 35 -1.41 6.85 -8.59
CA PHE A 35 -1.70 7.99 -7.73
C PHE A 35 -2.27 7.57 -6.37
N GLY A 36 -3.18 6.59 -6.32
CA GLY A 36 -3.68 6.04 -5.05
C GLY A 36 -2.64 5.23 -4.25
N CYS A 37 -1.71 4.58 -4.95
CA CYS A 37 -0.62 3.83 -4.34
C CYS A 37 0.33 4.76 -3.57
N ARG A 38 0.64 5.94 -4.11
CA ARG A 38 1.50 6.94 -3.45
C ARG A 38 0.99 7.30 -2.05
N THR A 39 -0.28 7.62 -1.92
CA THR A 39 -0.88 8.00 -0.62
C THR A 39 -0.95 6.81 0.33
N SER A 40 -1.31 5.63 -0.18
CA SER A 40 -1.37 4.39 0.60
C SER A 40 0.00 4.00 1.19
N LEU A 41 1.06 4.12 0.38
CA LEU A 41 2.44 3.86 0.81
C LEU A 41 2.90 4.84 1.90
N MET A 42 2.60 6.13 1.75
CA MET A 42 2.95 7.14 2.75
C MET A 42 2.29 6.86 4.10
N VAL A 43 0.99 6.52 4.09
CA VAL A 43 0.25 6.17 5.31
C VAL A 43 0.79 4.90 5.94
N ALA A 44 0.98 3.84 5.16
CA ALA A 44 1.50 2.56 5.65
C ALA A 44 2.88 2.73 6.30
N LEU A 45 3.78 3.50 5.68
CA LEU A 45 5.11 3.77 6.21
C LEU A 45 5.04 4.53 7.54
N GLY A 46 4.15 5.52 7.65
CA GLY A 46 3.89 6.22 8.91
C GLY A 46 3.41 5.30 10.03
N VAL A 47 2.46 4.41 9.72
CA VAL A 47 1.94 3.42 10.69
C VAL A 47 3.03 2.45 11.14
N VAL A 48 3.86 1.95 10.23
CA VAL A 48 4.97 1.04 10.56
C VAL A 48 5.99 1.70 11.47
N VAL A 49 6.35 2.96 11.22
CA VAL A 49 7.29 3.71 12.08
C VAL A 49 6.72 3.92 13.48
N LEU A 50 5.44 4.32 13.58
CA LEU A 50 4.80 4.55 14.87
C LEU A 50 4.58 3.24 15.64
N SER A 51 4.01 2.23 15.01
CA SER A 51 3.75 0.92 15.62
C SER A 51 5.04 0.20 15.96
N GLY A 52 6.05 0.28 15.08
CA GLY A 52 7.38 -0.28 15.33
C GLY A 52 8.06 0.44 16.49
N GLY A 53 8.02 1.78 16.54
CA GLY A 53 8.58 2.56 17.64
C GLY A 53 7.91 2.24 18.98
N LEU A 54 6.59 2.16 19.02
CA LEU A 54 5.85 1.78 20.23
C LEU A 54 6.09 0.31 20.61
N GLY A 55 6.07 -0.60 19.64
CA GLY A 55 6.32 -2.01 19.87
C GLY A 55 7.73 -2.29 20.38
N VAL A 56 8.75 -1.62 19.83
CA VAL A 56 10.15 -1.75 20.28
C VAL A 56 10.34 -1.15 21.66
N THR A 57 9.78 0.03 21.94
CA THR A 57 9.91 0.65 23.27
C THR A 57 9.21 -0.18 24.35
N LEU A 58 7.98 -0.63 24.10
CA LEU A 58 7.25 -1.52 25.02
C LEU A 58 7.93 -2.88 25.15
N GLY A 59 8.44 -3.44 24.06
CA GLY A 59 9.18 -4.71 24.06
C GLY A 59 10.47 -4.64 24.86
N LEU A 60 11.24 -3.55 24.75
CA LEU A 60 12.44 -3.32 25.55
C LEU A 60 12.11 -3.14 27.03
N LEU A 61 11.06 -2.38 27.36
CA LEU A 61 10.60 -2.23 28.74
C LEU A 61 10.14 -3.57 29.33
N ALA A 62 9.35 -4.33 28.57
CA ALA A 62 8.92 -5.66 28.97
C ALA A 62 10.10 -6.64 29.11
N GLY A 63 11.12 -6.56 28.26
CA GLY A 63 12.34 -7.35 28.41
C GLY A 63 13.19 -6.95 29.62
N TYR A 64 13.24 -5.65 29.95
CA TYR A 64 14.01 -5.16 31.10
C TYR A 64 13.35 -5.49 32.45
N TYR A 65 12.02 -5.39 32.54
CA TYR A 65 11.26 -5.71 33.75
C TYR A 65 10.86 -7.19 33.83
N GLY A 66 10.49 -7.80 32.70
CA GLY A 66 10.15 -9.22 32.57
C GLY A 66 11.37 -10.14 32.62
N GLY A 67 12.54 -9.70 32.14
CA GLY A 67 13.79 -10.44 32.34
C GLY A 67 14.19 -10.56 33.83
N LYS A 68 13.73 -9.65 34.69
CA LYS A 68 13.87 -9.78 36.15
C LYS A 68 12.86 -10.74 36.78
N LEU A 69 11.70 -10.95 36.15
CA LEU A 69 10.69 -11.91 36.61
C LEU A 69 11.00 -13.33 36.11
N ASP A 70 11.56 -13.46 34.90
CA ASP A 70 12.01 -14.73 34.31
C ASP A 70 13.27 -15.28 35.02
N ALA A 71 14.19 -14.39 35.45
CA ALA A 71 15.38 -14.78 36.22
C ALA A 71 15.11 -15.23 37.67
N VAL A 72 13.87 -15.11 38.16
CA VAL A 72 13.45 -15.50 39.52
C VAL A 72 12.63 -16.80 39.53
N VAL A 73 12.13 -17.26 38.38
CA VAL A 73 11.46 -18.56 38.23
C VAL A 73 12.47 -19.69 38.04
#